data_AF-A0A8I2FUR0-F1
#
_entry.id   AF-A0A8I2FUR0-F1
#
_cell.length_a   1.000
_cell.length_b   1.000
_cell.length_c   1.000
_cell.angle_alpha   90.00
_cell.angle_beta   90.00
_cell.angle_gamma   90.00
#
_symmetry.space_group_name_H-M   'P 1'
#
loop_
_entity.id
_entity.type
_entity.pdbx_description
1 polymer ?
#
loop_
_entity_poly.entity_id
_entity_poly.type
_entity_poly.pdbx_seq_one_letter_code
_entity_poly.pdbx_strand_id
1 'polypeptide(L)'
;MQKYPQKNNVIIVLLMATLFFVSAHLVSYDDHGSTTGNASQLLKKARKAIFMKEWKNAIVFLEKMKDEFPGNQDSDSAVYWLAYSQNKLSQTEEKKEARQELKKMALKNLDNLIDSFENSDWVDDAKILRIEIAVSLIQSGNPQYKKYLMDELENLPQFDSNLKKLVLNALNRIENEQKNTDLKNKAFTAPENDRVHSNKLLEEFLLLSIDDKKGKFFADSTRIHCGIAGTIIYELIQKRKIVLENNKIILKDESPTKDIILDQVLKLIKKRTKQKSLKYWVKKISKKAKIYKKMILYRLIDKKILTMETGKVFIAFNKIIYPSINPAREDQIKIQLNDIILHNREPDPKNGLLISLIYACKLRKTIFKENEAYSMAKKRLKEIYKKNEIGVAVRKAIKQIKAEKYVYIHPVVTQ
;
A
#
# COMPACT_ATOMS: atom_id res chain seq x y z
N MET A 1 31.66 -23.08 43.43
CA MET A 1 30.89 -21.82 43.38
C MET A 1 31.14 -21.17 42.01
N GLN A 2 30.16 -21.23 41.10
CA GLN A 2 29.36 -20.06 40.62
C GLN A 2 30.22 -18.99 39.93
N LYS A 3 30.01 -18.56 38.67
CA LYS A 3 28.76 -18.38 37.90
C LYS A 3 29.07 -18.29 36.39
N TYR A 4 28.23 -18.93 35.57
CA TYR A 4 28.07 -18.66 34.14
C TYR A 4 27.33 -17.33 33.89
N PRO A 5 27.57 -16.69 32.73
CA PRO A 5 26.49 -16.06 31.98
C PRO A 5 26.50 -16.50 30.51
N GLN A 6 25.59 -17.42 30.13
CA GLN A 6 25.44 -17.87 28.74
C GLN A 6 23.96 -17.93 28.31
N LYS A 7 23.13 -16.95 28.70
CA LYS A 7 21.69 -16.97 28.37
C LYS A 7 21.33 -16.46 26.97
N ASN A 8 22.19 -15.68 26.29
CA ASN A 8 21.86 -15.10 24.98
C ASN A 8 22.18 -16.02 23.78
N ASN A 9 23.17 -16.93 23.90
CA ASN A 9 23.51 -17.85 22.80
C ASN A 9 22.60 -19.08 22.75
N VAL A 10 22.02 -19.49 23.87
CA VAL A 10 21.17 -20.71 23.93
C VAL A 10 19.85 -20.51 23.17
N ILE A 11 19.30 -19.29 23.15
CA ILE A 11 18.06 -18.98 22.42
C ILE A 11 18.30 -18.90 20.90
N ILE A 12 19.45 -18.36 20.47
CA ILE A 12 19.87 -18.34 19.06
C ILE A 12 20.07 -19.77 18.54
N VAL A 13 20.72 -20.63 19.34
CA VAL A 13 20.90 -22.05 19.00
C VAL A 13 19.57 -22.80 19.00
N LEU A 14 18.64 -22.52 19.92
CA LEU A 14 17.31 -23.17 19.94
C LEU A 14 16.39 -22.73 18.79
N LEU A 15 16.42 -21.45 18.38
CA LEU A 15 15.66 -20.98 17.21
C LEU A 15 16.25 -21.52 15.90
N MET A 16 17.58 -21.55 15.76
CA MET A 16 18.22 -22.17 14.60
C MET A 16 18.07 -23.70 14.59
N ALA A 17 18.18 -24.38 15.75
CA ALA A 17 18.04 -25.84 15.83
C ALA A 17 16.60 -26.30 15.61
N THR A 18 15.58 -25.52 16.00
CA THR A 18 14.17 -25.86 15.67
C THR A 18 13.82 -25.62 14.21
N LEU A 19 14.51 -24.69 13.53
CA LEU A 19 14.42 -24.54 12.06
C LEU A 19 15.21 -25.63 11.32
N PHE A 20 16.36 -26.09 11.86
CA PHE A 20 17.17 -27.19 11.31
C PHE A 20 16.60 -28.58 11.58
N PHE A 21 15.82 -28.81 12.65
CA PHE A 21 15.24 -30.14 12.91
C PHE A 21 13.97 -30.43 12.11
N VAL A 22 13.31 -29.41 11.54
CA VAL A 22 12.16 -29.64 10.64
C VAL A 22 12.62 -30.12 9.24
N SER A 23 13.91 -29.99 8.88
CA SER A 23 14.43 -30.52 7.61
C SER A 23 14.67 -32.04 7.61
N ALA A 24 14.56 -32.72 8.75
CA ALA A 24 14.94 -34.14 8.87
C ALA A 24 13.79 -35.15 8.72
N HIS A 25 12.55 -34.74 8.39
CA HIS A 25 11.42 -35.68 8.30
C HIS A 25 10.57 -35.63 7.01
N LEU A 26 11.02 -34.93 5.97
CA LEU A 26 10.34 -34.97 4.67
C LEU A 26 11.32 -34.86 3.49
N VAL A 27 12.21 -35.84 3.32
CA VAL A 27 12.80 -36.12 2.00
C VAL A 27 13.06 -37.62 1.87
N SER A 28 12.14 -38.33 1.23
CA SER A 28 12.49 -39.44 0.34
C SER A 28 11.72 -39.22 -0.96
N TYR A 29 12.37 -38.61 -1.94
CA TYR A 29 12.07 -38.81 -3.36
C TYR A 29 13.18 -38.20 -4.21
N ASP A 30 13.92 -39.07 -4.88
CA ASP A 30 14.92 -38.74 -5.90
C ASP A 30 14.25 -38.09 -7.11
N ASP A 31 14.81 -36.98 -7.59
CA ASP A 31 14.69 -36.58 -8.99
C ASP A 31 15.95 -35.79 -9.39
N HIS A 32 16.65 -36.28 -10.41
CA HIS A 32 17.80 -35.62 -11.03
C HIS A 32 17.31 -34.42 -11.86
N GLY A 33 16.79 -33.41 -11.19
CA GLY A 33 16.40 -32.14 -11.78
C GLY A 33 17.61 -31.21 -11.94
N SER A 34 17.67 -30.50 -13.08
CA SER A 34 18.61 -29.38 -13.26
C SER A 34 18.58 -28.42 -12.07
N THR A 35 19.71 -27.79 -11.73
CA THR A 35 19.85 -26.82 -10.64
C THR A 35 18.76 -25.72 -10.69
N THR A 36 18.38 -25.29 -11.89
CA THR A 36 17.29 -24.34 -12.13
C THR A 36 15.90 -24.89 -11.76
N GLY A 37 15.66 -26.19 -12.01
CA GLY A 37 14.43 -26.89 -11.64
C GLY A 37 14.22 -26.95 -10.13
N ASN A 38 15.29 -27.22 -9.37
CA ASN A 38 15.23 -27.30 -7.90
C ASN A 38 15.00 -25.93 -7.26
N ALA A 39 15.66 -24.87 -7.73
CA ALA A 39 15.44 -23.50 -7.28
C ALA A 39 14.00 -23.01 -7.53
N SER A 40 13.48 -23.28 -8.74
CA SER A 40 12.09 -22.94 -9.10
C SER A 40 11.08 -23.69 -8.22
N GLN A 41 11.34 -24.95 -7.89
CA GLN A 41 10.49 -25.73 -7.02
C GLN A 41 10.47 -25.18 -5.59
N LEU A 42 11.63 -24.78 -5.03
CA LEU A 42 11.72 -24.14 -3.72
C LEU A 42 10.94 -22.82 -3.68
N LEU A 43 11.09 -21.98 -4.70
CA LEU A 43 10.31 -20.74 -4.79
C LEU A 43 8.81 -20.98 -4.92
N LYS A 44 8.40 -22.00 -5.67
CA LYS A 44 6.99 -22.39 -5.76
C LYS A 44 6.44 -22.86 -4.41
N LYS A 45 7.22 -23.67 -3.68
CA LYS A 45 6.89 -24.12 -2.30
C LYS A 45 6.83 -22.94 -1.34
N ALA A 46 7.82 -22.04 -1.37
CA ALA A 46 7.84 -20.81 -0.59
C ALA A 46 6.65 -19.91 -0.86
N ARG A 47 6.36 -19.60 -2.14
CA ARG A 47 5.20 -18.78 -2.55
C ARG A 47 3.88 -19.41 -2.10
N LYS A 48 3.77 -20.75 -2.19
CA LYS A 48 2.62 -21.49 -1.64
C LYS A 48 2.53 -21.33 -0.12
N ALA A 49 3.63 -21.51 0.62
CA ALA A 49 3.66 -21.35 2.06
C ALA A 49 3.32 -19.90 2.51
N ILE A 50 3.86 -18.87 1.83
CA ILE A 50 3.50 -17.46 2.03
C ILE A 50 2.01 -17.25 1.80
N PHE A 51 1.47 -17.82 0.73
CA PHE A 51 0.06 -17.74 0.38
C PHE A 51 -0.83 -18.39 1.45
N MET A 52 -0.40 -19.53 1.99
CA MET A 52 -1.05 -20.23 3.12
C MET A 52 -0.75 -19.59 4.49
N LYS A 53 0.14 -18.58 4.55
CA LYS A 53 0.72 -17.95 5.77
C LYS A 53 1.43 -18.92 6.70
N GLU A 54 1.94 -20.01 6.17
CA GLU A 54 2.84 -20.90 6.88
C GLU A 54 4.21 -20.23 6.94
N TRP A 55 4.33 -19.13 7.71
CA TRP A 55 5.51 -18.28 7.69
C TRP A 55 6.78 -19.05 8.04
N LYS A 56 6.70 -20.01 8.96
CA LYS A 56 7.80 -20.92 9.29
C LYS A 56 8.24 -21.75 8.08
N ASN A 57 7.30 -22.37 7.37
CA ASN A 57 7.60 -23.14 6.15
C ASN A 57 8.13 -22.25 5.02
N ALA A 58 7.55 -21.05 4.85
CA ALA A 58 8.02 -20.08 3.89
C ALA A 58 9.47 -19.69 4.16
N ILE A 59 9.80 -19.38 5.42
CA ILE A 59 11.17 -19.07 5.86
C ILE A 59 12.10 -20.24 5.53
N VAL A 60 11.74 -21.47 5.89
CA VAL A 60 12.55 -22.66 5.59
C VAL A 60 12.84 -22.79 4.09
N PHE A 61 11.83 -22.67 3.23
CA PHE A 61 12.03 -22.78 1.78
C PHE A 61 12.85 -21.62 1.20
N LEU A 62 12.72 -20.41 1.75
CA LEU A 62 13.42 -19.22 1.27
C LEU A 62 14.86 -19.16 1.79
N GLU A 63 15.12 -19.62 3.01
CA GLU A 63 16.48 -19.82 3.53
C GLU A 63 17.19 -20.88 2.70
N LYS A 64 16.54 -22.02 2.45
CA LYS A 64 17.08 -23.06 1.56
C LYS A 64 17.37 -22.52 0.16
N MET A 65 16.46 -21.71 -0.40
CA MET A 65 16.70 -21.05 -1.69
C MET A 65 17.94 -20.15 -1.63
N LYS A 66 18.01 -19.27 -0.62
CA LYS A 66 19.10 -18.30 -0.45
C LYS A 66 20.46 -19.00 -0.29
N ASP A 67 20.49 -20.09 0.47
CA ASP A 67 21.73 -20.78 0.84
C ASP A 67 22.22 -21.72 -0.28
N GLU A 68 21.30 -22.44 -0.95
CA GLU A 68 21.67 -23.39 -2.03
C GLU A 68 21.80 -22.71 -3.40
N PHE A 69 21.14 -21.56 -3.62
CA PHE A 69 21.07 -20.91 -4.93
C PHE A 69 21.33 -19.38 -4.88
N PRO A 70 22.43 -18.89 -4.25
CA PRO A 70 22.64 -17.46 -4.02
C PRO A 70 22.67 -16.60 -5.30
N GLY A 71 23.12 -17.15 -6.43
CA GLY A 71 23.21 -16.44 -7.72
C GLY A 71 22.04 -16.65 -8.69
N ASN A 72 20.92 -17.24 -8.25
CA ASN A 72 19.76 -17.44 -9.11
C ASN A 72 19.09 -16.10 -9.48
N GLN A 73 18.46 -16.04 -10.67
CA GLN A 73 17.76 -14.84 -11.15
C GLN A 73 16.64 -14.35 -10.21
N ASP A 74 16.09 -15.24 -9.37
CA ASP A 74 15.01 -14.93 -8.44
C ASP A 74 15.52 -14.70 -7.00
N SER A 75 16.85 -14.68 -6.76
CA SER A 75 17.45 -14.54 -5.42
C SER A 75 17.07 -13.25 -4.72
N ASP A 76 17.02 -12.15 -5.45
CA ASP A 76 16.57 -10.85 -4.94
C ASP A 76 15.15 -10.95 -4.36
N SER A 77 14.23 -11.57 -5.10
CA SER A 77 12.85 -11.77 -4.70
C SER A 77 12.76 -12.71 -3.49
N ALA A 78 13.59 -13.76 -3.44
CA ALA A 78 13.62 -14.71 -2.35
C ALA A 78 14.04 -14.04 -1.04
N VAL A 79 15.09 -13.20 -1.09
CA VAL A 79 15.59 -12.45 0.07
C VAL A 79 14.53 -11.45 0.57
N TYR A 80 13.84 -10.74 -0.34
CA TYR A 80 12.73 -9.87 0.04
C TYR A 80 11.62 -10.65 0.74
N TRP A 81 11.18 -11.76 0.15
CA TRP A 81 10.09 -12.57 0.68
C TRP A 81 10.48 -13.26 1.98
N LEU A 82 11.76 -13.58 2.18
CA LEU A 82 12.29 -14.10 3.43
C LEU A 82 12.12 -13.07 4.54
N ALA A 83 12.62 -11.85 4.33
CA ALA A 83 12.48 -10.75 5.28
C ALA A 83 11.01 -10.42 5.57
N TYR A 84 10.17 -10.41 4.54
CA TYR A 84 8.73 -10.22 4.70
C TYR A 84 8.12 -11.32 5.58
N SER A 85 8.46 -12.58 5.33
CA SER A 85 7.94 -13.73 6.08
C SER A 85 8.40 -13.72 7.53
N GLN A 86 9.65 -13.33 7.80
CA GLN A 86 10.19 -13.14 9.15
C GLN A 86 9.45 -12.02 9.89
N ASN A 87 9.24 -10.86 9.26
CA ASN A 87 8.44 -9.79 9.84
C ASN A 87 7.00 -10.25 10.12
N LYS A 88 6.37 -11.02 9.23
CA LYS A 88 5.03 -11.57 9.46
C LYS A 88 4.99 -12.61 10.58
N LEU A 89 5.97 -13.49 10.69
CA LEU A 89 6.08 -14.42 11.81
C LEU A 89 6.24 -13.66 13.14
N SER A 90 6.97 -12.55 13.15
CA SER A 90 7.13 -11.70 14.34
C SER A 90 5.82 -11.10 14.85
N GLN A 91 4.79 -11.00 14.00
CA GLN A 91 3.47 -10.48 14.40
C GLN A 91 2.61 -11.55 15.07
N THR A 92 2.96 -12.83 14.89
CA THR A 92 2.23 -13.98 15.46
C THR A 92 2.94 -14.60 16.66
N GLU A 93 4.21 -14.25 16.91
CA GLU A 93 4.95 -14.80 18.06
C GLU A 93 4.55 -14.14 19.39
N GLU A 94 4.36 -14.96 20.43
CA GLU A 94 3.93 -14.50 21.75
C GLU A 94 5.09 -13.85 22.51
N LYS A 95 6.25 -14.50 22.47
CA LYS A 95 7.45 -14.07 23.20
C LYS A 95 8.00 -12.79 22.60
N LYS A 96 8.09 -11.72 23.41
CA LYS A 96 8.57 -10.41 22.99
C LYS A 96 9.95 -10.49 22.34
N GLU A 97 10.83 -11.30 22.91
CA GLU A 97 12.20 -11.52 22.45
C GLU A 97 12.19 -12.17 21.06
N ALA A 98 11.38 -13.22 20.85
CA ALA A 98 11.26 -13.88 19.55
C ALA A 98 10.73 -12.93 18.46
N ARG A 99 9.76 -12.07 18.80
CA ARG A 99 9.27 -11.03 17.88
C ARG A 99 10.39 -10.07 17.47
N GLN A 100 11.19 -9.64 18.44
CA GLN A 100 12.29 -8.72 18.18
C GLN A 100 13.36 -9.38 17.31
N GLU A 101 13.77 -10.61 17.63
CA GLU A 101 14.78 -11.33 16.84
C GLU A 101 14.36 -11.55 15.39
N LEU A 102 13.12 -11.97 15.14
CA LEU A 102 12.60 -12.12 13.78
C LEU A 102 12.63 -10.81 12.98
N LYS A 103 12.34 -9.68 13.63
CA LYS A 103 12.46 -8.35 13.02
C LYS A 103 13.91 -7.98 12.71
N LYS A 104 14.86 -8.32 13.58
CA LYS A 104 16.29 -8.08 13.34
C LYS A 104 16.80 -8.93 12.17
N MET A 105 16.41 -10.19 12.09
CA MET A 105 16.72 -11.07 10.96
C MET A 105 16.15 -10.51 9.65
N ALA A 106 14.91 -10.01 9.69
CA ALA A 106 14.28 -9.38 8.54
C ALA A 106 15.05 -8.15 8.08
N LEU A 107 15.46 -7.26 8.99
CA LEU A 107 16.30 -6.10 8.65
C LEU A 107 17.61 -6.51 7.98
N LYS A 108 18.32 -7.49 8.55
CA LYS A 108 19.57 -8.00 7.97
C LYS A 108 19.39 -8.51 6.53
N ASN A 109 18.30 -9.23 6.27
CA ASN A 109 18.01 -9.70 4.91
C ASN A 109 17.66 -8.53 3.96
N LEU A 110 16.99 -7.49 4.43
CA LEU A 110 16.70 -6.30 3.62
C LEU A 110 17.96 -5.49 3.31
N ASP A 111 18.87 -5.35 4.28
CA ASP A 111 20.18 -4.72 4.06
C ASP A 111 20.95 -5.47 2.98
N ASN A 112 21.06 -6.80 3.12
CA ASN A 112 21.70 -7.64 2.11
C ASN A 112 21.06 -7.49 0.72
N LEU A 113 19.73 -7.35 0.64
CA LEU A 113 19.05 -7.15 -0.63
C LEU A 113 19.44 -5.82 -1.27
N ILE A 114 19.40 -4.74 -0.48
CA ILE A 114 19.71 -3.39 -0.94
C ILE A 114 21.17 -3.31 -1.41
N ASP A 115 22.08 -3.92 -0.67
CA ASP A 115 23.52 -3.86 -0.94
C ASP A 115 23.93 -4.78 -2.09
N SER A 116 23.36 -5.99 -2.18
CA SER A 116 23.78 -7.01 -3.15
C SER A 116 23.01 -6.95 -4.48
N PHE A 117 21.84 -6.30 -4.50
CA PHE A 117 20.95 -6.25 -5.66
C PHE A 117 20.47 -4.83 -5.97
N GLU A 118 21.39 -3.88 -6.09
CA GLU A 118 21.09 -2.44 -6.26
C GLU A 118 20.11 -2.13 -7.41
N ASN A 119 20.13 -2.92 -8.49
CA ASN A 119 19.26 -2.75 -9.67
C ASN A 119 17.95 -3.59 -9.62
N SER A 120 17.66 -4.27 -8.51
CA SER A 120 16.46 -5.09 -8.37
C SER A 120 15.19 -4.26 -8.28
N ASP A 121 14.10 -4.76 -8.89
CA ASP A 121 12.74 -4.23 -8.72
C ASP A 121 12.25 -4.24 -7.26
N TRP A 122 12.92 -4.99 -6.37
CA TRP A 122 12.56 -5.14 -4.97
C TRP A 122 13.20 -4.10 -4.04
N VAL A 123 14.19 -3.32 -4.50
CA VAL A 123 14.93 -2.36 -3.65
C VAL A 123 14.01 -1.33 -3.01
N ASP A 124 13.10 -0.73 -3.78
CA ASP A 124 12.16 0.27 -3.26
C ASP A 124 11.21 -0.32 -2.21
N ASP A 125 10.67 -1.52 -2.48
CA ASP A 125 9.78 -2.21 -1.52
C ASP A 125 10.58 -2.65 -0.27
N ALA A 126 11.86 -3.02 -0.42
CA ALA A 126 12.75 -3.39 0.68
C ALA A 126 13.05 -2.20 1.60
N LYS A 127 13.38 -1.02 1.04
CA LYS A 127 13.60 0.21 1.82
C LYS A 127 12.36 0.61 2.63
N ILE A 128 11.17 0.47 2.06
CA ILE A 128 9.92 0.75 2.77
C ILE A 128 9.72 -0.23 3.94
N LEU A 129 9.89 -1.53 3.70
CA LEU A 129 9.72 -2.55 4.73
C LEU A 129 10.78 -2.42 5.84
N ARG A 130 12.00 -2.04 5.47
CA ARG A 130 13.13 -1.73 6.37
C ARG A 130 12.75 -0.61 7.34
N ILE A 131 12.17 0.48 6.85
CA ILE A 131 11.68 1.59 7.67
C ILE A 131 10.56 1.13 8.61
N GLU A 132 9.58 0.38 8.11
CA GLU A 132 8.46 -0.14 8.93
C GLU A 132 8.97 -0.97 10.12
N ILE A 133 9.92 -1.87 9.87
CA ILE A 133 10.49 -2.74 10.90
C ILE A 133 11.34 -1.94 11.90
N ALA A 134 12.17 -1.01 11.42
CA ALA A 134 13.01 -0.15 12.26
C ALA A 134 12.16 0.69 13.22
N VAL A 135 11.08 1.33 12.72
CA VAL A 135 10.13 2.08 13.56
C VAL A 135 9.51 1.16 14.62
N SER A 136 9.08 -0.03 14.22
CA SER A 136 8.48 -0.99 15.13
C SER A 136 9.46 -1.46 16.23
N LEU A 137 10.74 -1.62 15.90
CA LEU A 137 11.79 -1.97 16.86
C LEU A 137 12.02 -0.84 17.87
N ILE A 138 12.09 0.41 17.41
CA ILE A 138 12.22 1.60 18.26
C ILE A 138 11.06 1.68 19.26
N GLN A 139 9.82 1.56 18.76
CA GLN A 139 8.62 1.57 19.61
C GLN A 139 8.57 0.40 20.60
N SER A 140 9.22 -0.73 20.29
CA SER A 140 9.33 -1.88 21.20
C SER A 140 10.48 -1.81 22.21
N GLY A 141 11.20 -0.67 22.27
CA GLY A 141 12.29 -0.43 23.21
C GLY A 141 13.69 -0.68 22.67
N ASN A 142 13.89 -0.66 21.34
CA ASN A 142 15.22 -0.74 20.72
C ASN A 142 15.60 0.59 20.05
N PRO A 143 15.97 1.63 20.82
CA PRO A 143 16.22 2.97 20.30
C PRO A 143 17.42 3.05 19.35
N GLN A 144 18.34 2.08 19.37
CA GLN A 144 19.50 2.01 18.48
C GLN A 144 19.11 1.99 16.99
N TYR A 145 17.91 1.51 16.64
CA TYR A 145 17.40 1.54 15.27
C TYR A 145 16.98 2.94 14.81
N LYS A 146 16.99 3.95 15.69
CA LYS A 146 16.85 5.36 15.27
C LYS A 146 18.03 5.78 14.39
N LYS A 147 19.25 5.35 14.73
CA LYS A 147 20.45 5.60 13.91
C LYS A 147 20.27 5.01 12.52
N TYR A 148 19.73 3.79 12.43
CA TYR A 148 19.45 3.11 11.18
C TYR A 148 18.48 3.88 10.26
N LEU A 149 17.51 4.62 10.82
CA LEU A 149 16.65 5.53 10.05
C LEU A 149 17.36 6.83 9.64
N MET A 150 18.26 7.34 10.48
CA MET A 150 19.04 8.55 10.19
C MET A 150 20.09 8.29 9.10
N ASP A 151 20.81 7.18 9.18
CA ASP A 151 21.80 6.76 8.18
C ASP A 151 21.13 6.58 6.81
N GLU A 152 19.91 6.01 6.76
CA GLU A 152 19.12 5.97 5.52
C GLU A 152 18.80 7.38 5.03
N LEU A 153 18.33 8.29 5.90
CA LEU A 153 18.00 9.67 5.54
C LEU A 153 19.17 10.44 4.91
N GLU A 154 20.38 10.21 5.41
CA GLU A 154 21.63 10.84 4.95
C GLU A 154 22.08 10.28 3.60
N ASN A 155 21.91 8.98 3.37
CA ASN A 155 22.37 8.28 2.16
C ASN A 155 21.33 8.26 1.02
N LEU A 156 20.11 8.77 1.24
CA LEU A 156 19.13 8.89 0.17
C LEU A 156 19.60 9.85 -0.93
N PRO A 157 19.52 9.46 -2.23
CA PRO A 157 19.83 10.35 -3.33
C PRO A 157 19.07 11.67 -3.18
N GLN A 158 19.71 12.80 -3.52
CA GLN A 158 19.14 14.15 -3.38
C GLN A 158 17.75 14.30 -4.04
N PHE A 159 17.41 13.43 -4.99
CA PHE A 159 16.14 13.38 -5.72
C PHE A 159 15.08 12.40 -5.17
N ASP A 160 15.38 11.57 -4.17
CA ASP A 160 14.38 10.71 -3.50
C ASP A 160 13.70 11.44 -2.32
N SER A 161 12.99 12.52 -2.66
CA SER A 161 12.30 13.36 -1.66
C SER A 161 11.21 12.62 -0.86
N ASN A 162 10.84 11.40 -1.27
CA ASN A 162 9.61 10.74 -0.83
C ASN A 162 9.88 9.77 0.28
N LEU A 163 10.92 8.95 0.09
CA LEU A 163 11.47 8.13 1.14
C LEU A 163 12.03 9.04 2.24
N LYS A 164 12.67 10.16 1.86
CA LYS A 164 13.14 11.19 2.81
C LYS A 164 12.00 11.75 3.69
N LYS A 165 10.85 12.07 3.10
CA LYS A 165 9.65 12.51 3.85
C LYS A 165 9.05 11.40 4.70
N LEU A 166 9.04 10.15 4.22
CA LEU A 166 8.54 9.00 4.97
C LEU A 166 9.36 8.77 6.25
N VAL A 167 10.69 8.77 6.11
CA VAL A 167 11.63 8.63 7.23
C VAL A 167 11.51 9.80 8.20
N LEU A 168 11.48 11.05 7.70
CA LEU A 168 11.35 12.24 8.54
C LEU A 168 10.02 12.25 9.32
N ASN A 169 8.92 11.84 8.70
CA ASN A 169 7.63 11.71 9.38
C ASN A 169 7.66 10.62 10.46
N ALA A 170 8.28 9.47 10.16
CA ALA A 170 8.42 8.39 11.13
C ALA A 170 9.26 8.82 12.36
N LEU A 171 10.38 9.52 12.12
CA LEU A 171 11.23 10.08 13.16
C LEU A 171 10.50 11.13 14.02
N ASN A 172 9.81 12.07 13.37
CA ASN A 172 9.01 13.08 14.08
C ASN A 172 7.93 12.46 14.96
N ARG A 173 7.27 11.37 14.52
CA ARG A 173 6.29 10.67 15.35
C ARG A 173 6.93 10.03 16.58
N ILE A 174 8.08 9.37 16.41
CA ILE A 174 8.81 8.76 17.52
C ILE A 174 9.20 9.83 18.55
N GLU A 175 9.70 10.98 18.10
CA GLU A 175 10.10 12.09 18.98
C GLU A 175 8.90 12.74 19.68
N ASN A 176 7.79 12.91 18.96
CA ASN A 176 6.56 13.45 19.53
C ASN A 176 5.88 12.46 20.49
N GLU A 177 5.90 11.15 20.22
CA GLU A 177 5.38 10.12 21.13
C GLU A 177 6.21 10.03 22.43
N GLN A 178 7.54 10.26 22.35
CA GLN A 178 8.40 10.33 23.53
C GLN A 178 8.15 11.60 24.36
N LYS A 179 7.99 12.77 23.72
CA LYS A 179 7.64 14.04 24.39
C LYS A 179 6.23 14.06 24.99
N ASN A 180 5.30 13.25 24.48
CA ASN A 180 3.90 13.25 24.92
C ASN A 180 3.63 12.30 26.12
N THR A 181 4.67 11.77 26.75
CA THR A 181 4.58 11.03 28.01
C THR A 181 4.44 11.98 29.22
N ASP A 182 5.02 13.20 29.11
CA ASP A 182 4.99 14.22 30.18
C ASP A 182 3.79 15.18 30.08
N LEU A 183 3.12 15.24 28.93
CA LEU A 183 2.01 16.17 28.65
C LEU A 183 0.61 15.56 28.88
N LYS A 184 0.51 14.27 29.26
CA LYS A 184 -0.77 13.60 29.56
C LYS A 184 -1.50 14.15 30.79
N ASN A 185 -0.87 15.02 31.58
CA ASN A 185 -1.47 15.68 32.74
C ASN A 185 -1.64 17.19 32.53
N LYS A 186 -2.37 17.62 31.49
CA LYS A 186 -3.11 18.91 31.51
C LYS A 186 -4.16 18.96 30.39
N ALA A 187 -5.32 19.47 30.76
CA ALA A 187 -6.60 19.21 30.12
C ALA A 187 -6.96 20.13 28.93
N PHE A 188 -7.86 19.59 28.09
CA PHE A 188 -9.07 20.19 27.47
C PHE A 188 -9.01 21.26 26.34
N THR A 189 -9.62 20.85 25.21
CA THR A 189 -10.40 21.54 24.13
C THR A 189 -10.00 22.84 23.41
N ALA A 190 -10.35 22.82 22.10
CA ALA A 190 -10.68 23.90 21.13
C ALA A 190 -9.56 24.35 20.17
N PRO A 191 -9.87 24.95 19.00
CA PRO A 191 -10.77 24.52 17.92
C PRO A 191 -9.98 24.21 16.63
N GLU A 192 -10.46 23.25 15.83
CA GLU A 192 -9.83 22.84 14.56
C GLU A 192 -10.42 23.64 13.40
N ASN A 193 -9.88 24.82 13.11
CA ASN A 193 -10.15 25.50 11.84
C ASN A 193 -8.91 26.21 11.28
N ASP A 194 -8.74 26.04 9.96
CA ASP A 194 -7.77 26.68 9.07
C ASP A 194 -6.28 26.30 9.20
N ARG A 195 -5.83 25.35 8.34
CA ARG A 195 -4.55 25.38 7.56
C ARG A 195 -4.09 24.06 6.88
N VAL A 196 -4.91 23.01 6.75
CA VAL A 196 -4.47 21.73 6.12
C VAL A 196 -5.41 21.25 5.00
N HIS A 197 -5.40 21.93 3.85
CA HIS A 197 -6.28 21.59 2.72
C HIS A 197 -5.59 21.07 1.45
N SER A 198 -4.36 20.53 1.51
CA SER A 198 -3.64 20.33 0.25
C SER A 198 -3.97 19.08 -0.59
N ASN A 199 -4.59 17.99 -0.08
CA ASN A 199 -4.97 16.78 -0.88
C ASN A 199 -6.11 15.94 -0.27
N LYS A 200 -7.18 16.58 0.19
CA LYS A 200 -8.28 15.91 0.91
C LYS A 200 -9.04 14.92 0.00
N LEU A 201 -9.12 15.14 -1.31
CA LEU A 201 -10.00 14.34 -2.17
C LEU A 201 -9.47 12.94 -2.48
N LEU A 202 -8.14 12.79 -2.58
CA LEU A 202 -7.48 11.49 -2.74
C LEU A 202 -7.79 10.55 -1.57
N GLU A 203 -7.70 11.11 -0.36
CA GLU A 203 -8.00 10.41 0.89
C GLU A 203 -9.49 10.07 1.01
N GLU A 204 -10.38 11.02 0.73
CA GLU A 204 -11.82 10.81 0.78
C GLU A 204 -12.31 9.75 -0.21
N PHE A 205 -11.83 9.79 -1.46
CA PHE A 205 -12.17 8.74 -2.43
C PHE A 205 -11.70 7.36 -1.96
N LEU A 206 -10.52 7.28 -1.33
CA LEU A 206 -9.99 6.01 -0.88
C LEU A 206 -10.73 5.48 0.36
N LEU A 207 -11.09 6.35 1.31
CA LEU A 207 -11.97 6.01 2.43
C LEU A 207 -13.29 5.45 1.93
N LEU A 208 -13.98 6.17 1.04
CA LEU A 208 -15.21 5.73 0.39
C LEU A 208 -15.06 4.43 -0.41
N SER A 209 -13.83 4.02 -0.74
CA SER A 209 -13.59 2.78 -1.48
C SER A 209 -13.44 1.56 -0.56
N ILE A 210 -13.37 1.74 0.75
CA ILE A 210 -13.12 0.71 1.77
C ILE A 210 -14.42 0.47 2.57
N ASP A 211 -14.69 -0.79 2.91
CA ASP A 211 -15.74 -1.17 3.84
C ASP A 211 -15.25 -0.92 5.27
N ASP A 212 -15.87 0.00 5.99
CA ASP A 212 -15.44 0.51 7.31
C ASP A 212 -15.35 -0.64 8.33
N LYS A 213 -16.28 -1.60 8.24
CA LYS A 213 -16.36 -2.75 9.16
C LYS A 213 -15.37 -3.85 8.78
N LYS A 214 -15.24 -4.14 7.48
CA LYS A 214 -14.42 -5.27 6.99
C LYS A 214 -12.99 -4.86 6.64
N GLY A 215 -12.71 -3.57 6.55
CA GLY A 215 -11.47 -2.98 6.03
C GLY A 215 -11.15 -3.39 4.58
N LYS A 216 -12.12 -3.84 3.80
CA LYS A 216 -11.91 -4.39 2.45
C LYS A 216 -12.37 -3.41 1.39
N PHE A 217 -11.62 -3.29 0.29
CA PHE A 217 -12.07 -2.53 -0.87
C PHE A 217 -13.36 -3.09 -1.48
N PHE A 218 -14.33 -2.22 -1.77
CA PHE A 218 -15.59 -2.58 -2.44
C PHE A 218 -15.43 -2.99 -3.91
N ALA A 219 -14.32 -2.60 -4.55
CA ALA A 219 -14.08 -2.86 -5.97
C ALA A 219 -12.67 -3.43 -6.25
N ASP A 220 -12.52 -4.03 -7.44
CA ASP A 220 -11.23 -4.55 -7.91
C ASP A 220 -10.19 -3.43 -8.13
N SER A 221 -8.92 -3.82 -8.14
CA SER A 221 -7.78 -2.91 -8.27
C SER A 221 -7.87 -2.01 -9.49
N THR A 222 -8.41 -2.49 -10.63
CA THR A 222 -8.51 -1.68 -11.85
C THR A 222 -9.44 -0.49 -11.63
N ARG A 223 -10.59 -0.70 -10.97
CA ARG A 223 -11.52 0.40 -10.67
C ARG A 223 -10.93 1.38 -9.68
N ILE A 224 -10.35 0.89 -8.58
CA ILE A 224 -9.72 1.75 -7.57
C ILE A 224 -8.57 2.58 -8.17
N HIS A 225 -7.71 1.96 -8.97
CA HIS A 225 -6.58 2.63 -9.60
C HIS A 225 -7.01 3.71 -10.61
N CYS A 226 -8.06 3.45 -11.40
CA CYS A 226 -8.63 4.47 -12.28
C CYS A 226 -9.32 5.60 -11.50
N GLY A 227 -9.98 5.30 -10.38
CA GLY A 227 -10.56 6.32 -9.51
C GLY A 227 -9.51 7.23 -8.88
N ILE A 228 -8.41 6.67 -8.37
CA ILE A 228 -7.24 7.42 -7.89
C ILE A 228 -6.67 8.30 -9.01
N ALA A 229 -6.58 7.80 -10.24
CA ALA A 229 -6.13 8.61 -11.36
C ALA A 229 -7.06 9.80 -11.63
N GLY A 230 -8.37 9.60 -11.51
CA GLY A 230 -9.37 10.67 -11.65
C GLY A 230 -9.24 11.76 -10.58
N THR A 231 -9.04 11.38 -9.32
CA THR A 231 -8.84 12.34 -8.22
C THR A 231 -7.52 13.11 -8.36
N ILE A 232 -6.43 12.47 -8.79
CA ILE A 232 -5.16 13.16 -9.08
C ILE A 232 -5.35 14.23 -10.16
N ILE A 233 -6.03 13.88 -11.25
CA ILE A 233 -6.28 14.83 -12.35
C ILE A 233 -7.12 16.01 -11.86
N TYR A 234 -8.17 15.75 -11.08
CA TYR A 234 -8.99 16.81 -10.51
C TYR A 234 -8.17 17.75 -9.61
N GLU A 235 -7.36 17.20 -8.69
CA GLU A 235 -6.52 18.01 -7.79
C GLU A 235 -5.51 18.87 -8.57
N LEU A 236 -4.94 18.36 -9.67
CA LEU A 236 -4.07 19.15 -10.56
C LEU A 236 -4.82 20.29 -11.27
N ILE A 237 -6.09 20.06 -11.66
CA ILE A 237 -6.95 21.10 -12.24
C ILE A 237 -7.26 22.19 -11.20
N GLN A 238 -7.64 21.79 -9.97
CA GLN A 238 -7.93 22.74 -8.89
C GLN A 238 -6.72 23.59 -8.53
N LYS A 239 -5.51 23.01 -8.59
CA LYS A 239 -4.24 23.73 -8.40
C LYS A 239 -3.78 24.51 -9.63
N ARG A 240 -4.59 24.57 -10.70
CA ARG A 240 -4.30 25.24 -11.98
C ARG A 240 -3.02 24.76 -12.66
N LYS A 241 -2.52 23.57 -12.30
CA LYS A 241 -1.34 22.97 -12.93
C LYS A 241 -1.64 22.49 -14.34
N ILE A 242 -2.86 22.03 -14.53
CA ILE A 242 -3.37 21.59 -15.83
C ILE A 242 -4.76 22.15 -16.07
N VAL A 243 -5.15 22.20 -17.34
CA VAL A 243 -6.53 22.45 -17.76
C VAL A 243 -6.99 21.38 -18.74
N LEU A 244 -8.30 21.29 -18.91
CA LEU A 244 -8.94 20.44 -19.91
C LEU A 244 -9.44 21.31 -21.05
N GLU A 245 -8.88 21.13 -22.25
CA GLU A 245 -9.32 21.81 -23.47
C GLU A 245 -9.58 20.75 -24.54
N ASN A 246 -10.78 20.76 -25.15
CA ASN A 246 -11.18 19.79 -26.17
C ASN A 246 -10.90 18.32 -25.76
N ASN A 247 -11.23 17.97 -24.51
CA ASN A 247 -11.00 16.66 -23.89
C ASN A 247 -9.52 16.22 -23.84
N LYS A 248 -8.58 17.15 -23.97
CA LYS A 248 -7.12 16.94 -23.82
C LYS A 248 -6.61 17.67 -22.59
N ILE A 249 -5.67 17.04 -21.89
CA ILE A 249 -4.98 17.69 -20.77
C ILE A 249 -3.86 18.58 -21.33
N ILE A 250 -3.86 19.84 -20.90
CA ILE A 250 -2.83 20.82 -21.22
C ILE A 250 -2.15 21.25 -19.93
N LEU A 251 -0.82 21.20 -19.93
CA LEU A 251 0.02 21.66 -18.84
C LEU A 251 0.08 23.19 -18.86
N LYS A 252 -0.19 23.84 -17.72
CA LYS A 252 -0.16 25.30 -17.57
C LYS A 252 0.92 25.76 -16.59
N ASP A 253 1.16 24.99 -15.53
CA ASP A 253 2.15 25.32 -14.51
C ASP A 253 2.87 24.06 -14.04
N GLU A 254 4.21 24.10 -14.11
CA GLU A 254 5.10 22.99 -13.78
C GLU A 254 5.66 23.07 -12.36
N SER A 255 5.41 24.17 -11.64
CA SER A 255 5.95 24.38 -10.31
C SER A 255 5.42 23.32 -9.33
N PRO A 256 6.23 22.90 -8.34
CA PRO A 256 5.84 21.86 -7.39
C PRO A 256 4.53 22.17 -6.67
N THR A 257 3.69 21.16 -6.51
CA THR A 257 2.41 21.23 -5.79
C THR A 257 2.57 21.07 -4.27
N LYS A 258 3.77 20.70 -3.82
CA LYS A 258 4.09 20.23 -2.46
C LYS A 258 3.42 18.91 -2.10
N ASP A 259 2.70 18.28 -3.02
CA ASP A 259 2.21 16.91 -2.91
C ASP A 259 2.96 15.98 -3.84
N ILE A 260 3.53 14.93 -3.27
CA ILE A 260 4.35 14.03 -4.06
C ILE A 260 3.57 13.25 -5.13
N ILE A 261 2.35 12.82 -4.85
CA ILE A 261 1.56 12.04 -5.80
C ILE A 261 1.23 12.91 -7.01
N LEU A 262 0.85 14.16 -6.75
CA LEU A 262 0.56 15.14 -7.81
C LEU A 262 1.84 15.50 -8.58
N ASP A 263 2.96 15.74 -7.91
CA ASP A 263 4.24 16.10 -8.54
C ASP A 263 4.78 14.96 -9.42
N GLN A 264 4.63 13.70 -9.01
CA GLN A 264 4.99 12.55 -9.83
C GLN A 264 4.15 12.48 -11.10
N VAL A 265 2.85 12.79 -11.03
CA VAL A 265 1.99 12.83 -12.21
C VAL A 265 2.29 14.06 -13.08
N LEU A 266 2.58 15.21 -12.49
CA LEU A 266 2.97 16.41 -13.22
C LEU A 266 4.24 16.17 -14.05
N LYS A 267 5.24 15.49 -13.46
CA LYS A 267 6.45 15.03 -14.18
C LYS A 267 6.11 14.09 -15.35
N LEU A 268 5.14 13.20 -15.20
CA LEU A 268 4.69 12.32 -16.29
C LEU A 268 4.01 13.09 -17.43
N ILE A 269 3.25 14.14 -17.10
CA ILE A 269 2.60 15.01 -18.08
C ILE A 269 3.66 15.82 -18.83
N LYS A 270 4.59 16.46 -18.10
CA LYS A 270 5.69 17.26 -18.65
C LYS A 270 6.56 16.50 -19.66
N LYS A 271 6.91 15.23 -19.37
CA LYS A 271 7.74 14.39 -20.26
C LYS A 271 7.15 14.16 -21.65
N ARG A 272 5.89 14.56 -21.90
CA ARG A 272 5.16 14.21 -23.11
C ARG A 272 4.81 15.46 -23.92
N THR A 273 5.43 15.61 -25.08
CA THR A 273 5.25 16.79 -25.96
C THR A 273 3.87 16.86 -26.62
N LYS A 274 3.32 15.72 -27.06
CA LYS A 274 1.97 15.68 -27.66
C LYS A 274 0.89 15.61 -26.60
N GLN A 275 -0.02 16.59 -26.62
CA GLN A 275 -1.25 16.61 -25.81
C GLN A 275 -2.07 15.33 -26.02
N LYS A 276 -2.59 14.78 -24.91
CA LYS A 276 -3.35 13.52 -24.93
C LYS A 276 -4.68 13.67 -24.19
N SER A 277 -5.60 12.78 -24.57
CA SER A 277 -6.96 12.81 -24.04
C SER A 277 -7.00 12.50 -22.55
N LEU A 278 -8.06 12.96 -21.89
CA LEU A 278 -8.33 12.67 -20.49
C LEU A 278 -8.33 11.16 -20.20
N LYS A 279 -8.97 10.36 -21.05
CA LYS A 279 -8.99 8.88 -20.99
C LYS A 279 -7.58 8.29 -21.03
N TYR A 280 -6.70 8.82 -21.90
CA TYR A 280 -5.31 8.36 -21.99
C TYR A 280 -4.58 8.56 -20.68
N TRP A 281 -4.70 9.76 -20.10
CA TRP A 281 -4.02 10.09 -18.84
C TRP A 281 -4.55 9.27 -17.67
N VAL A 282 -5.87 9.05 -17.57
CA VAL A 282 -6.43 8.13 -16.57
C VAL A 282 -5.78 6.75 -16.69
N LYS A 283 -5.72 6.16 -17.90
CA LYS A 283 -5.10 4.84 -18.12
C LYS A 283 -3.60 4.84 -17.81
N LYS A 284 -2.88 5.91 -18.16
CA LYS A 284 -1.42 6.02 -17.93
C LYS A 284 -1.12 6.14 -16.43
N ILE A 285 -1.86 6.98 -15.72
CA ILE A 285 -1.72 7.20 -14.27
C ILE A 285 -2.14 5.94 -13.50
N SER A 286 -3.22 5.26 -13.91
CA SER A 286 -3.72 4.06 -13.23
C SER A 286 -2.71 2.90 -13.21
N LYS A 287 -1.75 2.86 -14.15
CA LYS A 287 -0.65 1.89 -14.14
C LYS A 287 0.30 2.07 -12.96
N LYS A 288 0.48 3.31 -12.47
CA LYS A 288 1.31 3.65 -11.30
C LYS A 288 0.51 3.77 -10.00
N ALA A 289 -0.83 3.76 -10.08
CA ALA A 289 -1.71 3.97 -8.94
C ALA A 289 -1.62 2.90 -7.84
N LYS A 290 -0.95 1.76 -8.06
CA LYS A 290 -0.63 0.81 -6.97
C LYS A 290 0.21 1.50 -5.89
N ILE A 291 1.23 2.26 -6.29
CA ILE A 291 2.13 2.99 -5.39
C ILE A 291 1.38 4.15 -4.73
N TYR A 292 0.65 4.95 -5.53
CA TYR A 292 -0.13 6.07 -5.01
C TYR A 292 -1.16 5.63 -3.97
N LYS A 293 -1.82 4.49 -4.22
CA LYS A 293 -2.74 3.88 -3.25
C LYS A 293 -2.03 3.56 -1.92
N LYS A 294 -0.86 2.91 -1.95
CA LYS A 294 -0.08 2.64 -0.74
C LYS A 294 0.23 3.94 0.01
N MET A 295 0.70 4.97 -0.70
CA MET A 295 1.02 6.27 -0.10
C MET A 295 -0.19 6.94 0.56
N ILE A 296 -1.37 6.90 -0.07
CA ILE A 296 -2.60 7.46 0.50
C ILE A 296 -3.03 6.65 1.73
N LEU A 297 -2.93 5.31 1.71
CA LEU A 297 -3.22 4.47 2.87
C LEU A 297 -2.31 4.82 4.06
N TYR A 298 -1.02 5.00 3.83
CA TYR A 298 -0.08 5.40 4.88
C TYR A 298 -0.40 6.79 5.46
N ARG A 299 -0.86 7.75 4.62
CA ARG A 299 -1.34 9.05 5.12
C ARG A 299 -2.59 8.91 5.99
N LEU A 300 -3.51 8.02 5.65
CA LEU A 300 -4.72 7.78 6.45
C LEU A 300 -4.39 7.06 7.77
N ILE A 301 -3.40 6.18 7.77
CA ILE A 301 -2.89 5.50 8.98
C ILE A 301 -2.16 6.49 9.89
N ASP A 302 -1.32 7.37 9.32
CA ASP A 302 -0.65 8.47 10.04
C ASP A 302 -1.64 9.31 10.83
N LYS A 303 -2.72 9.72 10.16
CA LYS A 303 -3.80 10.52 10.72
C LYS A 303 -4.69 9.76 11.70
N LYS A 304 -4.38 8.48 11.99
CA LYS A 304 -5.18 7.59 12.84
C LYS A 304 -6.64 7.47 12.37
N ILE A 305 -6.88 7.59 11.06
CA ILE A 305 -8.21 7.38 10.46
C ILE A 305 -8.39 5.90 10.15
N LEU A 306 -7.38 5.25 9.58
CA LEU A 306 -7.35 3.82 9.31
C LEU A 306 -6.27 3.12 10.14
N THR A 307 -6.42 1.82 10.38
CA THR A 307 -5.33 0.93 10.79
C THR A 307 -4.99 -0.03 9.64
N MET A 308 -3.89 -0.77 9.75
CA MET A 308 -3.55 -1.85 8.84
C MET A 308 -3.51 -3.16 9.63
N GLU A 309 -4.40 -4.08 9.27
CA GLU A 309 -4.53 -5.38 9.94
C GLU A 309 -4.51 -6.53 8.94
N THR A 310 -4.18 -7.72 9.42
CA THR A 310 -4.40 -8.96 8.67
C THR A 310 -5.79 -9.51 9.00
N GLY A 311 -6.74 -9.35 8.09
CA GLY A 311 -8.12 -9.77 8.32
C GLY A 311 -8.26 -11.29 8.38
N LYS A 312 -8.83 -11.81 9.47
CA LYS A 312 -9.19 -13.23 9.64
C LYS A 312 -10.47 -13.53 8.85
N VAL A 313 -10.35 -14.18 7.70
CA VAL A 313 -11.48 -14.85 7.03
C VAL A 313 -11.07 -16.30 6.80
N PHE A 314 -11.88 -17.24 7.29
CA PHE A 314 -11.83 -18.70 7.11
C PHE A 314 -10.52 -19.26 6.50
N ILE A 315 -9.72 -19.89 7.37
CA ILE A 315 -8.67 -20.92 7.23
C ILE A 315 -7.62 -20.81 6.08
N ALA A 316 -7.85 -20.13 4.95
CA ALA A 316 -6.95 -20.15 3.79
C ALA A 316 -6.41 -18.78 3.29
N PHE A 317 -6.97 -17.60 3.65
CA PHE A 317 -6.52 -16.31 3.06
C PHE A 317 -6.50 -15.12 4.04
N ASN A 318 -5.32 -14.56 4.34
CA ASN A 318 -5.15 -13.37 5.21
C ASN A 318 -5.04 -12.23 4.21
N LYS A 319 -6.12 -11.49 4.09
CA LYS A 319 -6.12 -10.29 3.27
C LYS A 319 -5.71 -9.14 4.17
N ILE A 320 -4.76 -8.30 3.74
CA ILE A 320 -4.55 -7.01 4.41
C ILE A 320 -5.85 -6.23 4.30
N ILE A 321 -6.39 -5.85 5.45
CA ILE A 321 -7.56 -5.01 5.59
C ILE A 321 -7.15 -3.69 6.23
N TYR A 322 -7.97 -2.67 5.99
CA TYR A 322 -7.77 -1.32 6.50
C TYR A 322 -9.01 -0.89 7.28
N PRO A 323 -9.24 -1.42 8.49
CA PRO A 323 -10.39 -1.03 9.29
C PRO A 323 -10.30 0.44 9.67
N SER A 324 -11.46 1.08 9.81
CA SER A 324 -11.56 2.46 10.26
C SER A 324 -11.40 2.53 11.78
N ILE A 325 -10.50 3.39 12.26
CA ILE A 325 -10.35 3.71 13.69
C ILE A 325 -11.26 4.88 14.06
N ASN A 326 -11.44 5.83 13.12
CA ASN A 326 -12.29 7.00 13.30
C ASN A 326 -13.18 7.19 12.05
N PRO A 327 -14.41 6.67 12.07
CA PRO A 327 -15.31 6.73 10.91
C PRO A 327 -15.94 8.10 10.71
N ALA A 328 -15.84 9.04 11.68
CA ALA A 328 -16.57 10.30 11.66
C ALA A 328 -16.39 11.10 10.35
N ARG A 329 -15.16 11.14 9.82
CA ARG A 329 -14.86 11.82 8.56
C ARG A 329 -15.52 11.13 7.37
N GLU A 330 -15.51 9.81 7.34
CA GLU A 330 -16.14 9.03 6.28
C GLU A 330 -17.67 9.18 6.34
N ASP A 331 -18.25 9.08 7.53
CA ASP A 331 -19.69 9.25 7.77
C ASP A 331 -20.17 10.65 7.34
N GLN A 332 -19.42 11.70 7.66
CA GLN A 332 -19.73 13.06 7.20
C GLN A 332 -19.80 13.15 5.67
N ILE A 333 -18.85 12.53 4.97
CA ILE A 333 -18.86 12.52 3.50
C ILE A 333 -20.07 11.72 3.00
N LYS A 334 -20.34 10.54 3.57
CA LYS A 334 -21.48 9.71 3.18
C LYS A 334 -22.81 10.43 3.39
N ILE A 335 -22.98 11.15 4.50
CA ILE A 335 -24.17 11.96 4.81
C ILE A 335 -24.32 13.07 3.77
N GLN A 336 -23.25 13.83 3.50
CA GLN A 336 -23.28 14.90 2.50
C GLN A 336 -23.63 14.38 1.10
N LEU A 337 -23.02 13.28 0.66
CA LEU A 337 -23.32 12.70 -0.65
C LEU A 337 -24.74 12.14 -0.72
N ASN A 338 -25.23 11.49 0.35
CA ASN A 338 -26.62 11.02 0.41
C ASN A 338 -27.60 12.18 0.31
N ASP A 339 -27.39 13.26 1.08
CA ASP A 339 -28.24 14.45 1.05
C ASP A 339 -28.34 15.05 -0.36
N ILE A 340 -27.21 15.19 -1.06
CA ILE A 340 -27.17 15.68 -2.44
C ILE A 340 -27.98 14.78 -3.37
N ILE A 341 -27.85 13.46 -3.22
CA ILE A 341 -28.48 12.49 -4.12
C ILE A 341 -29.98 12.37 -3.85
N LEU A 342 -30.39 12.27 -2.58
CA LEU A 342 -31.78 12.02 -2.18
C LEU A 342 -32.65 13.28 -2.29
N HIS A 343 -32.10 14.46 -2.00
CA HIS A 343 -32.81 15.73 -2.11
C HIS A 343 -32.59 16.45 -3.43
N ASN A 344 -32.00 15.76 -4.42
CA ASN A 344 -31.77 16.29 -5.78
C ASN A 344 -31.03 17.63 -5.82
N ARG A 345 -30.15 17.91 -4.85
CA ARG A 345 -29.36 19.15 -4.78
C ARG A 345 -28.26 19.15 -5.83
N GLU A 346 -27.87 20.30 -6.36
CA GLU A 346 -26.72 20.38 -7.26
C GLU A 346 -25.40 20.25 -6.47
N PRO A 347 -24.51 19.31 -6.86
CA PRO A 347 -23.26 19.13 -6.16
C PRO A 347 -22.25 20.23 -6.52
N ASP A 348 -21.46 20.65 -5.54
CA ASP A 348 -20.22 21.38 -5.82
C ASP A 348 -19.24 20.54 -6.68
N PRO A 349 -18.20 21.13 -7.29
CA PRO A 349 -17.30 20.40 -8.18
C PRO A 349 -16.63 19.17 -7.55
N LYS A 350 -16.34 19.21 -6.24
CA LYS A 350 -15.65 18.16 -5.51
C LYS A 350 -16.59 16.98 -5.25
N ASN A 351 -17.77 17.27 -4.72
CA ASN A 351 -18.82 16.29 -4.47
C ASN A 351 -19.37 15.69 -5.78
N GLY A 352 -19.46 16.51 -6.83
CA GLY A 352 -19.80 16.07 -8.17
C GLY A 352 -18.80 15.05 -8.71
N LEU A 353 -17.50 15.24 -8.47
CA LEU A 353 -16.49 14.24 -8.80
C LEU A 353 -16.66 12.97 -7.96
N LEU A 354 -16.79 13.06 -6.63
CA LEU A 354 -16.93 11.88 -5.77
C LEU A 354 -18.12 11.01 -6.18
N ILE A 355 -19.28 11.62 -6.41
CA ILE A 355 -20.50 10.94 -6.90
C ILE A 355 -20.24 10.27 -8.25
N SER A 356 -19.58 10.98 -9.16
CA SER A 356 -19.24 10.46 -10.48
C SER A 356 -18.27 9.27 -10.42
N LEU A 357 -17.29 9.30 -9.50
CA LEU A 357 -16.35 8.21 -9.27
C LEU A 357 -17.01 7.01 -8.59
N ILE A 358 -17.93 7.24 -7.64
CA ILE A 358 -18.75 6.18 -7.04
C ILE A 358 -19.52 5.42 -8.13
N TYR A 359 -20.17 6.15 -9.04
CA TYR A 359 -20.86 5.56 -10.17
C TYR A 359 -19.89 4.84 -11.13
N ALA A 360 -18.81 5.50 -11.54
CA ALA A 360 -17.88 4.99 -12.53
C ALA A 360 -17.15 3.72 -12.07
N CYS A 361 -16.76 3.69 -10.79
CA CYS A 361 -16.05 2.60 -10.13
C CYS A 361 -16.99 1.53 -9.56
N LYS A 362 -18.32 1.67 -9.71
CA LYS A 362 -19.34 0.77 -9.16
C LYS A 362 -19.26 0.62 -7.64
N LEU A 363 -18.95 1.69 -6.91
CA LEU A 363 -18.84 1.74 -5.44
C LEU A 363 -20.19 2.01 -4.76
N ARG A 364 -21.31 1.52 -5.33
CA ARG A 364 -22.66 1.84 -4.81
C ARG A 364 -22.84 1.46 -3.34
N LYS A 365 -22.20 0.36 -2.91
CA LYS A 365 -22.31 -0.21 -1.55
C LYS A 365 -21.71 0.69 -0.48
N THR A 366 -20.91 1.67 -0.86
CA THR A 366 -20.37 2.70 0.04
C THR A 366 -21.47 3.59 0.60
N ILE A 367 -22.42 3.99 -0.24
CA ILE A 367 -23.47 4.95 0.09
C ILE A 367 -24.80 4.24 0.34
N PHE A 368 -25.12 3.24 -0.49
CA PHE A 368 -26.38 2.51 -0.49
C PHE A 368 -26.12 1.04 -0.16
N LYS A 369 -26.32 0.65 1.10
CA LYS A 369 -26.19 -0.74 1.55
C LYS A 369 -27.31 -1.62 0.99
N GLU A 370 -28.52 -1.06 0.93
CA GLU A 370 -29.74 -1.72 0.45
C GLU A 370 -29.98 -1.45 -1.04
N ASN A 371 -30.55 -2.44 -1.73
CA ASN A 371 -30.79 -2.36 -3.17
C ASN A 371 -31.91 -1.37 -3.53
N GLU A 372 -32.92 -1.22 -2.67
CA GLU A 372 -34.06 -0.31 -2.88
C GLU A 372 -33.62 1.14 -2.85
N ALA A 373 -32.86 1.54 -1.83
CA ALA A 373 -32.25 2.87 -1.73
C ALA A 373 -31.38 3.19 -2.97
N TYR A 374 -30.60 2.21 -3.45
CA TYR A 374 -29.84 2.38 -4.69
C TYR A 374 -30.74 2.53 -5.93
N SER A 375 -31.85 1.82 -6.01
CA SER A 375 -32.79 1.89 -7.14
C SER A 375 -33.32 3.31 -7.33
N MET A 376 -33.72 3.95 -6.22
CA MET A 376 -34.19 5.34 -6.19
C MET A 376 -33.08 6.33 -6.58
N ALA A 377 -31.87 6.13 -6.06
CA ALA A 377 -30.72 7.00 -6.30
C ALA A 377 -30.06 6.85 -7.69
N LYS A 378 -30.24 5.71 -8.35
CA LYS A 378 -29.48 5.33 -9.57
C LYS A 378 -29.64 6.33 -10.71
N LYS A 379 -30.84 6.90 -10.88
CA LYS A 379 -31.11 7.90 -11.93
C LYS A 379 -30.29 9.17 -11.67
N ARG A 380 -30.39 9.72 -10.45
CA ARG A 380 -29.65 10.92 -10.04
C ARG A 380 -28.13 10.73 -10.09
N LEU A 381 -27.63 9.59 -9.62
CA LEU A 381 -26.20 9.23 -9.74
C LEU A 381 -25.72 9.28 -11.19
N LYS A 382 -26.53 8.75 -12.13
CA LYS A 382 -26.19 8.70 -13.56
C LYS A 382 -26.23 10.10 -14.19
N GLU A 383 -27.15 10.96 -13.77
CA GLU A 383 -27.24 12.35 -14.22
C GLU A 383 -25.99 13.15 -13.81
N ILE A 384 -25.62 13.12 -12.53
CA ILE A 384 -24.40 13.77 -12.03
C ILE A 384 -23.16 13.22 -12.73
N TYR A 385 -23.05 11.89 -12.84
CA TYR A 385 -21.95 11.23 -13.56
C TYR A 385 -21.79 11.72 -15.01
N LYS A 386 -22.90 11.89 -15.74
CA LYS A 386 -22.86 12.31 -17.16
C LYS A 386 -22.34 13.73 -17.32
N LYS A 387 -22.57 14.62 -16.34
CA LYS A 387 -22.08 16.00 -16.34
C LYS A 387 -20.59 16.10 -15.99
N ASN A 388 -19.95 15.04 -15.49
CA ASN A 388 -18.56 15.08 -15.03
C ASN A 388 -17.61 14.37 -16.02
N GLU A 389 -16.80 15.17 -16.73
CA GLU A 389 -15.88 14.67 -17.76
C GLU A 389 -14.84 13.67 -17.22
N ILE A 390 -14.31 13.92 -16.01
CA ILE A 390 -13.32 13.03 -15.36
C ILE A 390 -13.95 11.67 -15.04
N GLY A 391 -15.14 11.66 -14.43
CA GLY A 391 -15.89 10.44 -14.14
C GLY A 391 -16.19 9.62 -15.40
N VAL A 392 -16.60 10.30 -16.48
CA VAL A 392 -16.82 9.67 -17.79
C VAL A 392 -15.53 9.06 -18.34
N ALA A 393 -14.41 9.79 -18.28
CA ALA A 393 -13.11 9.27 -18.73
C ALA A 393 -12.63 8.07 -17.90
N VAL A 394 -12.84 8.10 -16.58
CA VAL A 394 -12.57 6.98 -15.67
C VAL A 394 -13.38 5.74 -16.06
N ARG A 395 -14.69 5.89 -16.28
CA ARG A 395 -15.55 4.79 -16.74
C ARG A 395 -15.06 4.20 -18.07
N LYS A 396 -14.71 5.05 -19.04
CA LYS A 396 -14.19 4.63 -20.35
C LYS A 396 -12.86 3.89 -20.21
N ALA A 397 -11.93 4.39 -19.40
CA ALA A 397 -10.64 3.74 -19.16
C ALA A 397 -10.80 2.38 -18.47
N ILE A 398 -11.68 2.26 -17.46
CA ILE A 398 -11.99 0.98 -16.80
C ILE A 398 -12.50 -0.05 -17.82
N LYS A 399 -13.45 0.34 -18.69
CA LYS A 399 -13.99 -0.57 -19.72
C LYS A 399 -12.89 -1.04 -20.66
N GLN A 400 -12.07 -0.11 -21.14
CA GLN A 400 -10.98 -0.41 -22.06
C GLN A 400 -9.93 -1.35 -21.44
N ILE A 401 -9.44 -1.07 -20.23
CA ILE A 401 -8.43 -1.92 -19.56
C ILE A 401 -8.98 -3.33 -19.32
N LYS A 402 -10.27 -3.46 -18.97
CA LYS A 402 -10.89 -4.78 -18.77
C LYS A 402 -11.05 -5.56 -20.07
N ALA A 403 -11.41 -4.89 -21.17
CA ALA A 403 -11.47 -5.52 -22.48
C ALA A 403 -10.08 -5.99 -22.94
N GLU A 404 -9.05 -5.15 -22.79
CA GLU A 404 -7.66 -5.52 -23.13
C GLU A 404 -7.16 -6.73 -22.33
N LYS A 405 -7.50 -6.81 -21.03
CA LYS A 405 -7.18 -8.00 -20.21
C LYS A 405 -7.92 -9.25 -20.68
N TYR A 406 -9.18 -9.11 -21.09
CA TYR A 406 -9.97 -10.24 -21.57
C TYR A 406 -9.40 -10.82 -22.87
N VAL A 407 -9.04 -9.96 -23.83
CA VAL A 407 -8.37 -10.37 -25.08
C VAL A 407 -7.03 -11.07 -24.81
N TYR A 408 -6.26 -10.60 -23.83
CA TYR A 408 -4.97 -11.23 -23.47
C TYR A 408 -5.13 -12.62 -22.83
N ILE A 409 -6.21 -12.83 -22.05
CA ILE A 409 -6.50 -14.12 -21.39
C ILE A 409 -7.15 -15.11 -22.37
N HIS A 410 -7.89 -14.59 -23.36
CA HIS A 410 -8.58 -15.37 -24.39
C HIS A 410 -8.24 -14.82 -25.77
N PRO A 411 -7.01 -15.06 -26.29
CA PRO A 411 -6.71 -14.71 -27.67
C PRO A 411 -7.66 -15.48 -28.57
N VAL A 412 -8.52 -14.77 -29.31
CA VAL A 412 -9.36 -15.38 -30.33
C VAL A 412 -8.42 -15.96 -31.37
N VAL A 413 -8.36 -17.29 -31.44
CA VAL A 413 -7.70 -18.01 -32.53
C VAL A 413 -8.48 -17.64 -33.78
N THR A 414 -7.93 -16.72 -34.56
CA THR A 414 -8.46 -16.36 -35.88
C THR A 414 -7.89 -17.39 -36.82
N GLN A 415 -8.75 -18.29 -37.30
CA GLN A 415 -8.49 -19.14 -38.47
C GLN A 415 -8.60 -18.32 -39.74
#